data_AF-A0A7S4I7A1-F1
#
_entry.id   AF-A0A7S4I7A1-F1
#
_cell.length_a   1.000
_cell.length_b   1.000
_cell.length_c   1.000
_cell.angle_alpha   90.00
_cell.angle_beta   90.00
_cell.angle_gamma   90.00
#
_symmetry.space_group_name_H-M   'P 1'
#
loop_
_entity.id
_entity.type
_entity.pdbx_description
1 polymer ?
#
loop_
_entity_poly.entity_id
_entity_poly.type
_entity_poly.pdbx_seq_one_letter_code
_entity_poly.pdbx_strand_id
1 'polypeptide(L)'
;CQSHSGCVPSPSRLAFSAMPAQVGPDLKKYMDKKLAIKLNGNRNVIGILRGFDQFMNLVLDETVEQVSASEKNNIGMVVIRGNSIVMMEALEKLWGDQPGSAGPAPR
;
A
#
# COMPACT_ATOMS: atom_id res chain seq x y z
N CYS A 1 32.28 -17.82 -55.05
CA CYS A 1 31.81 -16.98 -53.92
C CYS A 1 30.68 -17.72 -53.23
N GLN A 2 30.93 -18.24 -52.03
CA GLN A 2 30.04 -19.15 -51.32
C GLN A 2 28.79 -18.43 -50.76
N SER A 3 27.66 -19.13 -50.92
CA SER A 3 26.39 -19.16 -50.18
C SER A 3 26.27 -18.47 -48.81
N HIS A 4 25.10 -17.86 -48.55
CA HIS A 4 24.21 -18.06 -47.37
C HIS A 4 23.05 -17.04 -47.47
N SER A 5 21.76 -17.42 -47.63
CA SER A 5 20.82 -18.03 -46.67
C SER A 5 20.51 -17.16 -45.42
N GLY A 6 19.23 -16.83 -45.25
CA GLY A 6 18.62 -16.57 -43.96
C GLY A 6 18.45 -15.10 -43.55
N CYS A 7 17.29 -14.51 -43.86
CA CYS A 7 16.68 -13.55 -42.95
C CYS A 7 16.27 -14.30 -41.68
N VAL A 8 16.96 -14.05 -40.57
CA VAL A 8 16.47 -14.33 -39.22
C VAL A 8 16.66 -13.06 -38.41
N PRO A 9 15.60 -12.33 -38.00
CA PRO A 9 15.78 -11.29 -37.02
C PRO A 9 16.21 -11.96 -35.71
N SER A 10 17.44 -11.71 -35.29
CA SER A 10 17.96 -12.16 -34.01
C SER A 10 17.08 -11.58 -32.89
N PRO A 11 16.59 -12.39 -31.93
CA PRO A 11 15.89 -11.88 -30.77
C PRO A 11 16.94 -11.40 -29.77
N SER A 12 17.67 -10.35 -30.09
CA SER A 12 18.59 -9.69 -29.18
C SER A 12 18.02 -8.35 -28.77
N ARG A 13 17.52 -8.31 -27.52
CA ARG A 13 17.07 -7.14 -26.74
C ARG A 13 15.64 -6.68 -26.95
N LEU A 14 14.68 -7.54 -26.62
CA LEU A 14 13.66 -7.09 -25.67
C LEU A 14 14.08 -7.61 -24.31
N ALA A 15 15.09 -6.97 -23.72
CA ALA A 15 15.12 -6.91 -22.27
C ALA A 15 13.81 -6.21 -21.91
N PHE A 16 12.79 -6.99 -21.57
CA PHE A 16 11.81 -6.55 -20.59
C PHE A 16 12.68 -5.99 -19.47
N SER A 17 12.75 -4.67 -19.38
CA SER A 17 13.23 -4.03 -18.18
C SER A 17 12.27 -4.54 -17.13
N ALA A 18 12.64 -5.65 -16.48
CA ALA A 18 12.14 -6.00 -15.18
C ALA A 18 12.53 -4.78 -14.37
N MET A 19 11.61 -3.82 -14.29
CA MET A 19 11.68 -2.73 -13.34
C MET A 19 12.01 -3.45 -12.04
N PRO A 20 13.18 -3.18 -11.42
CA PRO A 20 13.50 -3.83 -10.16
C PRO A 20 12.28 -3.60 -9.29
N ALA A 21 11.65 -4.68 -8.81
CA ALA A 21 10.49 -4.59 -7.95
C ALA A 21 10.84 -3.53 -6.91
N GLN A 22 10.19 -2.37 -6.98
CA GLN A 22 10.58 -1.25 -6.15
C GLN A 22 10.50 -1.78 -4.74
N VAL A 23 11.64 -1.80 -4.04
CA VAL A 23 11.70 -2.07 -2.60
C VAL A 23 11.18 -0.83 -1.90
N GLY A 24 9.98 -0.42 -2.28
CA GLY A 24 9.17 0.54 -1.57
C GLY A 24 8.45 -0.21 -0.45
N PRO A 25 7.97 0.51 0.56
CA PRO A 25 7.09 -0.10 1.55
C PRO A 25 5.93 -0.80 0.82
N ASP A 26 5.68 -2.06 1.17
CA ASP A 26 4.58 -2.88 0.62
C ASP A 26 3.21 -2.36 1.10
N LEU A 27 2.94 -1.07 0.93
CA LEU A 27 1.67 -0.41 1.27
C LEU A 27 0.49 -1.04 0.55
N LYS A 28 0.74 -1.72 -0.56
CA LYS A 28 -0.27 -2.50 -1.29
C LYS A 28 -0.96 -3.54 -0.40
N LYS A 29 -0.26 -4.12 0.58
CA LYS A 29 -0.84 -5.10 1.53
C LYS A 29 -1.80 -4.46 2.52
N TYR A 30 -1.73 -3.13 2.68
CA TYR A 30 -2.50 -2.33 3.62
C TYR A 30 -3.69 -1.63 2.94
N MET A 31 -3.88 -1.79 1.62
CA MET A 31 -5.02 -1.24 0.89
C MET A 31 -6.34 -1.81 1.41
N ASP A 32 -7.33 -0.93 1.54
CA ASP A 32 -8.65 -1.22 2.11
C ASP A 32 -8.58 -1.80 3.53
N LYS A 33 -7.47 -1.55 4.24
CA LYS A 33 -7.29 -1.92 5.66
C LYS A 33 -7.37 -0.70 6.55
N LYS A 34 -7.83 -0.94 7.78
CA LYS A 34 -7.87 0.08 8.82
C LYS A 34 -6.49 0.24 9.45
N LEU A 35 -5.96 1.46 9.39
CA LEU A 35 -4.64 1.82 9.86
C LEU A 35 -4.74 2.89 10.95
N ALA A 36 -3.91 2.75 11.98
CA ALA A 36 -3.61 3.82 12.92
C ALA A 36 -2.32 4.52 12.46
N ILE A 37 -2.39 5.83 12.26
CA ILE A 37 -1.28 6.64 11.78
C ILE A 37 -0.99 7.72 12.81
N LYS A 38 0.28 7.77 13.24
CA LYS A 38 0.80 8.85 14.08
C LYS A 38 1.41 9.91 13.18
N LEU A 39 0.95 11.13 13.34
CA LEU A 39 1.42 12.32 12.64
C LEU A 39 2.31 13.17 13.56
N ASN A 40 3.07 14.06 12.94
CA ASN A 40 3.81 15.08 13.68
C ASN A 40 2.87 15.93 14.55
N GLY A 41 3.38 16.39 15.70
CA GLY A 41 2.62 17.19 16.66
C GLY A 41 1.66 16.38 17.54
N ASN A 42 2.00 15.11 17.84
CA ASN A 42 1.26 14.24 18.76
C ASN A 42 -0.18 13.92 18.32
N ARG A 43 -0.47 14.03 17.02
CA ARG A 43 -1.78 13.74 16.44
C ARG A 43 -1.84 12.29 16.01
N ASN A 44 -2.92 11.61 16.38
CA ASN A 44 -3.17 10.23 15.98
C ASN A 44 -4.45 10.18 15.17
N VAL A 45 -4.42 9.53 14.02
CA VAL A 45 -5.59 9.36 13.15
C VAL A 45 -5.76 7.89 12.82
N ILE A 46 -7.00 7.45 12.72
CA ILE A 46 -7.35 6.08 12.37
C ILE A 46 -8.28 6.14 11.16
N GLY A 47 -7.95 5.44 10.08
CA GLY A 47 -8.76 5.46 8.86
C GLY A 47 -8.49 4.25 7.97
N ILE A 48 -9.29 4.09 6.94
CA ILE A 48 -9.15 3.02 5.93
C ILE A 48 -8.28 3.53 4.80
N LEU A 49 -7.18 2.85 4.48
CA LEU A 49 -6.32 3.26 3.37
C LEU A 49 -6.99 2.99 2.02
N ARG A 50 -7.28 4.05 1.27
CA ARG A 50 -7.84 3.98 -0.09
C ARG A 50 -6.80 4.10 -1.19
N GLY A 51 -5.67 4.73 -0.90
CA GLY A 51 -4.64 4.96 -1.90
C GLY A 51 -3.35 5.49 -1.29
N PHE A 52 -2.26 5.28 -2.00
CA PHE A 52 -0.95 5.81 -1.64
C PHE A 52 -0.15 6.19 -2.89
N ASP A 53 0.89 6.99 -2.70
CA ASP A 53 1.82 7.41 -3.75
C ASP A 53 3.28 7.12 -3.34
N GLN A 54 4.22 7.20 -4.28
CA GLN A 54 5.66 7.00 -4.06
C GLN A 54 6.26 7.94 -2.99
N PHE A 55 5.62 9.10 -2.76
CA PHE A 55 6.00 10.04 -1.71
C PHE A 55 5.38 9.73 -0.34
N MET A 56 4.78 8.55 -0.15
CA MET A 56 4.04 8.15 1.06
C MET A 56 2.85 9.07 1.37
N ASN A 57 2.33 9.80 0.39
CA ASN A 57 1.06 10.50 0.55
C ASN A 57 -0.05 9.47 0.60
N LEU A 58 -0.94 9.55 1.59
CA LEU A 58 -1.98 8.56 1.82
C LEU A 58 -3.35 9.19 1.67
N VAL A 59 -4.28 8.44 1.10
CA VAL A 59 -5.70 8.77 1.11
C VAL A 59 -6.37 7.85 2.11
N LEU A 60 -6.91 8.43 3.18
CA LEU A 60 -7.68 7.71 4.19
C LEU A 60 -9.15 8.04 4.07
N ASP A 61 -9.99 7.03 4.27
CA ASP A 61 -11.44 7.13 4.32
C ASP A 61 -11.95 6.77 5.72
N GLU A 62 -13.15 7.24 6.05
CA GLU A 62 -13.74 7.10 7.41
C GLU A 62 -12.77 7.47 8.54
N THR A 63 -11.98 8.52 8.32
CA THR A 63 -10.91 8.91 9.23
C THR A 63 -11.46 9.51 10.52
N VAL A 64 -10.95 9.01 11.64
CA VAL A 64 -11.23 9.49 12.98
C VAL A 64 -9.92 9.98 13.60
N GLU A 65 -9.89 11.24 13.99
CA GLU A 65 -8.78 11.81 14.77
C GLU A 65 -9.00 11.52 16.25
N GLN A 66 -7.97 10.97 16.89
CA GLN A 66 -7.92 10.74 18.32
C GLN A 66 -7.15 11.88 18.98
N VAL A 67 -7.89 12.86 19.49
CA VAL A 67 -7.33 14.03 20.20
C VAL A 67 -6.96 13.66 21.63
N SER A 68 -7.72 12.75 22.26
CA SER A 68 -7.49 12.26 23.62
C SER A 68 -8.11 10.88 23.84
N ALA A 69 -7.93 10.29 25.02
CA ALA A 69 -8.50 8.98 25.36
C ALA A 69 -10.03 8.93 25.24
N SER A 70 -10.72 10.03 25.56
CA SER A 70 -12.18 10.16 25.43
C SER A 70 -12.65 10.90 24.18
N GLU A 71 -11.78 11.69 23.55
CA GLU A 71 -12.19 12.59 22.47
C GLU A 71 -11.76 12.06 21.10
N LYS A 72 -12.77 11.75 20.29
CA LYS A 72 -12.62 11.26 18.92
C LYS A 72 -13.43 12.16 17.99
N ASN A 73 -12.79 12.65 16.94
CA ASN A 73 -13.43 13.51 15.95
C ASN A 73 -13.49 12.80 14.59
N ASN A 74 -14.68 12.72 14.00
CA ASN A 74 -14.88 12.07 12.71
C ASN A 74 -14.66 13.10 11.60
N ILE A 75 -13.64 12.89 10.76
CA ILE A 75 -13.28 13.79 9.68
C ILE A 75 -13.80 13.26 8.33
N GLY A 76 -13.84 11.94 8.16
CA GLY A 76 -14.23 11.30 6.89
C GLY A 76 -13.03 11.10 5.96
N MET A 77 -13.13 11.55 4.71
CA MET A 77 -12.08 11.36 3.71
C MET A 77 -11.01 12.44 3.81
N VAL A 78 -9.74 12.05 3.99
CA VAL A 78 -8.61 12.97 4.11
C VAL A 78 -7.40 12.50 3.31
N VAL A 79 -6.58 13.46 2.88
CA VAL A 79 -5.27 13.19 2.29
C VAL A 79 -4.19 13.58 3.29
N ILE A 80 -3.32 12.63 3.63
CA ILE A 80 -2.19 12.82 4.53
C ILE A 80 -0.91 12.94 3.71
N ARG A 81 -0.14 14.00 3.98
CA ARG A 81 1.17 14.21 3.34
C ARG A 81 2.21 13.29 3.97
N GLY A 82 2.96 12.54 3.15
CA GLY A 82 3.94 11.56 3.62
C GLY A 82 5.01 12.12 4.55
N ASN A 83 5.42 13.37 4.34
CA ASN A 83 6.40 14.06 5.20
C ASN A 83 5.92 14.29 6.65
N SER A 84 4.61 14.18 6.91
CA SER A 84 4.03 14.38 8.25
C SER A 84 3.81 13.07 9.00
N ILE A 85 4.04 11.93 8.36
CA ILE A 85 3.82 10.60 8.93
C ILE A 85 5.04 10.20 9.75
N VAL A 86 4.81 9.93 11.04
CA VAL A 86 5.84 9.44 11.96
C VAL A 86 5.81 7.91 12.03
N MET A 87 4.61 7.34 12.11
CA MET A 87 4.41 5.90 12.28
C MET A 87 3.07 5.47 11.69
N MET A 88 3.02 4.24 11.18
CA MET A 88 1.81 3.59 10.68
C MET A 88 1.73 2.19 11.29
N GLU A 89 0.54 1.81 11.73
CA GLU A 89 0.24 0.53 12.34
C GLU A 89 -1.06 -0.02 11.74
N ALA A 90 -1.05 -1.29 11.32
CA ALA A 90 -2.28 -1.94 10.85
C ALA A 90 -3.10 -2.41 12.05
N LEU A 91 -4.34 -1.93 12.15
CA LEU A 91 -5.29 -2.41 13.15
C LEU A 91 -5.99 -3.70 12.70
N GLU A 92 -5.97 -3.97 11.40
CA GLU A 92 -6.50 -5.21 10.83
C GLU A 92 -5.38 -6.21 10.55
N LYS A 93 -5.69 -7.51 10.70
CA LYS A 93 -4.79 -8.59 10.33
C LYS A 93 -4.49 -8.50 8.83
N LEU A 94 -3.24 -8.21 8.50
CA LEU A 94 -2.71 -8.34 7.15
C LEU A 94 -2.49 -9.83 6.90
N TRP A 95 -3.49 -10.50 6.33
CA TRP A 95 -3.27 -11.85 5.85
C TRP A 95 -2.35 -11.75 4.62
N GLY A 96 -1.07 -12.02 4.82
CA GLY A 96 -0.24 -12.46 3.71
C GLY A 96 -0.57 -13.92 3.47
N ASP A 97 -1.16 -14.25 2.33
CA ASP A 97 -1.08 -15.56 1.68
C ASP A 97 -1.05 -16.78 2.64
N GLN A 98 -2.16 -17.08 3.30
CA GLN A 98 -2.41 -18.44 3.77
C GLN A 98 -3.56 -19.04 2.96
N PRO A 99 -3.30 -19.96 2.00
CA PRO A 99 -4.35 -20.80 1.46
C PRO A 99 -4.80 -21.76 2.58
N GLY A 100 -5.75 -21.35 3.43
CA GLY A 100 -6.20 -22.26 4.49
C GLY A 100 -7.04 -21.71 5.66
N SER A 101 -7.48 -20.45 5.69
CA SER A 101 -8.38 -20.00 6.76
C SER A 101 -9.66 -19.37 6.23
N ALA A 102 -10.42 -20.15 5.46
CA ALA A 102 -11.87 -20.00 5.50
C ALA A 102 -12.31 -20.27 6.95
N GLY A 103 -12.77 -19.23 7.64
CA GLY A 103 -13.51 -19.41 8.89
C GLY A 103 -14.72 -20.33 8.65
N PRO A 104 -15.22 -21.02 9.69
CA PRO A 104 -16.39 -21.87 9.54
C PRO A 104 -17.57 -21.02 9.08
N ALA A 105 -18.12 -21.35 7.91
CA ALA A 105 -19.39 -20.78 7.45
C ALA A 105 -20.46 -21.02 8.53
N PRO A 106 -21.30 -20.03 8.86
CA PRO A 106 -22.44 -20.27 9.73
C PRO A 106 -23.37 -21.31 9.07
N ARG A 107 -23.84 -22.26 9.89
CA ARG A 107 -24.68 -23.40 9.51
C ARG A 107 -25.96 -23.00 8.79
#